data_AF-A0A930ITS4-F1
#
_entry.id   AF-A0A930ITS4-F1
#
_cell.length_a   1.000
_cell.length_b   1.000
_cell.length_c   1.000
_cell.angle_alpha   90.00
_cell.angle_beta   90.00
_cell.angle_gamma   90.00
#
_symmetry.space_group_name_H-M   'P 1'
#
loop_
_entity.id
_entity.type
_entity.pdbx_description
1 polymer ?
#
loop_
_entity_poly.entity_id
_entity_poly.type
_entity_poly.pdbx_seq_one_letter_code
_entity_poly.pdbx_strand_id
1 'polypeptide(L)'
;NKKERKQSEQHSTSKDNSVATHQTPAVDSQGDAYTSFEAKLLQSKPSLTPKAMILRNDSNSLSATKRNMQEIVRNRYVYQKAMLEEVVYNILYSASDKPLKQRINFKLLDQDLKAEMMNNGINIPYHFTVTTQDGREVYRCPDYVSDGEENTYSQVLFRNDPVSRMGVVKVHFPEMNNYIFSSIRFMIPSIIFTFVLLVTFIFTIVTIFRQKRYS
;
A
#
# COMPACT_ATOMS: atom_id res chain seq x y z
N ASN A 1 -1.79 -12.01 98.38
CA ASN A 1 -0.34 -11.71 98.46
C ASN A 1 0.07 -11.06 97.15
N LYS A 2 0.33 -9.75 97.10
CA LYS A 2 1.69 -9.13 97.21
C LYS A 2 2.65 -9.76 96.17
N LYS A 3 3.34 -9.05 95.28
CA LYS A 3 3.92 -7.71 95.38
C LYS A 3 4.54 -7.33 94.01
N GLU A 4 4.61 -6.02 93.73
CA GLU A 4 5.42 -5.37 92.70
C GLU A 4 6.93 -5.70 92.78
N ARG A 5 7.72 -5.57 91.68
CA ARG A 5 8.52 -4.37 91.26
C ARG A 5 9.66 -4.71 90.27
N LYS A 6 9.77 -3.91 89.18
CA LYS A 6 10.93 -3.31 88.42
C LYS A 6 12.23 -4.15 88.21
N GLN A 7 13.01 -4.11 87.09
CA GLN A 7 13.51 -2.99 86.25
C GLN A 7 14.38 -3.52 85.05
N SER A 8 14.40 -2.82 83.89
CA SER A 8 15.49 -2.58 82.85
C SER A 8 16.34 -3.75 82.25
N GLU A 9 16.81 -3.84 80.98
CA GLU A 9 17.15 -2.90 79.87
C GLU A 9 17.47 -3.65 78.52
N GLN A 10 17.22 -2.98 77.35
CA GLN A 10 17.86 -2.99 75.98
C GLN A 10 18.11 -4.32 75.20
N HIS A 11 18.10 -4.48 73.84
CA HIS A 11 18.14 -3.68 72.58
C HIS A 11 17.63 -4.63 71.43
N SER A 12 16.91 -4.25 70.35
CA SER A 12 17.47 -3.75 69.07
C SER A 12 16.35 -3.36 68.06
N THR A 13 16.61 -2.29 67.30
CA THR A 13 15.76 -1.61 66.31
C THR A 13 15.90 -2.14 64.87
N SER A 14 14.80 -2.15 64.10
CA SER A 14 14.81 -1.91 62.64
C SER A 14 13.74 -0.89 62.29
N LYS A 15 14.15 0.27 61.75
CA LYS A 15 13.29 1.32 61.18
C LYS A 15 13.45 1.28 59.66
N ASP A 16 12.33 1.14 58.96
CA ASP A 16 12.21 1.36 57.52
C ASP A 16 11.86 2.84 57.29
N ASN A 17 12.72 3.58 56.59
CA ASN A 17 12.58 5.03 56.35
C ASN A 17 12.40 5.26 54.85
N SER A 18 11.15 5.24 54.38
CA SER A 18 10.77 5.76 53.06
C SER A 18 10.67 7.28 53.12
N VAL A 19 11.65 7.99 52.57
CA VAL A 19 11.67 9.45 52.46
C VAL A 19 10.63 9.89 51.43
N ALA A 20 9.54 10.52 51.91
CA ALA A 20 8.59 11.23 51.08
C ALA A 20 9.23 12.53 50.57
N THR A 21 9.59 12.58 49.29
CA THR A 21 9.96 13.84 48.63
C THR A 21 8.70 14.69 48.48
N HIS A 22 8.52 15.68 49.34
CA HIS A 22 7.54 16.74 49.14
C HIS A 22 7.91 17.54 47.89
N GLN A 23 7.26 17.27 46.76
CA GLN A 23 7.24 18.19 45.64
C GLN A 23 6.22 19.29 45.92
N THR A 24 6.60 20.53 45.69
CA THR A 24 5.72 21.69 45.78
C THR A 24 4.54 21.52 44.81
N PRO A 25 3.30 21.85 45.22
CA PRO A 25 2.15 21.74 44.33
C PRO A 25 2.36 22.66 43.12
N ALA A 26 2.16 22.10 41.92
CA ALA A 26 2.21 22.88 40.70
C ALA A 26 1.10 23.94 40.74
N VAL A 27 1.38 25.10 40.18
CA VAL A 27 0.52 26.29 40.23
C VAL A 27 0.07 26.62 38.81
N ASP A 28 -1.18 27.03 38.65
CA ASP A 28 -1.75 27.45 37.37
C ASP A 28 -1.18 28.81 36.89
N SER A 29 -1.64 29.29 35.74
CA SER A 29 -1.18 30.58 35.19
C SER A 29 -1.60 31.80 36.01
N GLN A 30 -2.52 31.64 36.98
CA GLN A 30 -3.08 32.68 37.84
C GLN A 30 -2.54 32.64 39.28
N GLY A 31 -1.86 31.57 39.69
CA GLY A 31 -1.29 31.45 41.03
C GLY A 31 -1.95 30.40 41.92
N ASP A 32 -2.92 29.64 41.41
CA ASP A 32 -3.68 28.66 42.18
C ASP A 32 -3.07 27.24 42.09
N ALA A 33 -3.01 26.54 43.21
CA ALA A 33 -2.44 25.19 43.29
C ALA A 33 -3.36 24.14 42.66
N TYR A 34 -2.83 23.29 41.79
CA TYR A 34 -3.61 22.18 41.20
C TYR A 34 -4.05 21.19 42.28
N THR A 35 -5.28 20.70 42.14
CA THR A 35 -5.75 19.57 42.93
C THR A 35 -4.99 18.29 42.56
N SER A 36 -4.88 17.34 43.49
CA SER A 36 -4.19 16.06 43.26
C SER A 36 -4.78 15.25 42.09
N PHE A 37 -6.07 15.43 41.82
CA PHE A 37 -6.75 14.83 40.67
C PHE A 37 -6.32 15.47 39.35
N GLU A 38 -6.27 16.80 39.27
CA GLU A 38 -5.81 17.53 38.08
C GLU A 38 -4.34 17.25 37.78
N ALA A 39 -3.49 17.18 38.81
CA ALA A 39 -2.09 16.79 38.66
C ALA A 39 -1.96 15.39 38.04
N LYS A 40 -2.77 14.42 38.50
CA LYS A 40 -2.80 13.06 37.96
C LYS A 40 -3.35 12.99 36.54
N LEU A 41 -4.32 13.85 36.21
CA LEU A 41 -4.88 13.96 34.86
C LEU A 41 -3.87 14.56 33.88
N LEU A 42 -3.15 15.62 34.28
CA LEU A 42 -2.06 16.22 33.49
C LEU A 42 -0.90 15.25 33.29
N GLN A 43 -0.60 14.42 34.30
CA GLN A 43 0.42 13.37 34.21
C GLN A 43 0.00 12.21 33.31
N SER A 44 -1.27 11.82 33.32
CA SER A 44 -1.81 10.71 32.50
C SER A 44 -2.19 11.14 31.07
N LYS A 45 -2.49 12.43 30.85
CA LYS A 45 -2.83 13.02 29.55
C LYS A 45 -2.00 14.29 29.31
N PRO A 46 -0.72 14.14 28.90
CA PRO A 46 0.16 15.27 28.58
C PRO A 46 -0.31 16.11 27.38
N SER A 47 -1.39 15.74 26.69
CA SER A 47 -2.06 16.57 25.69
C SER A 47 -2.77 17.80 26.28
N LEU A 48 -3.10 17.76 27.57
CA LEU A 48 -3.82 18.82 28.28
C LEU A 48 -2.88 19.79 29.02
N THR A 49 -1.56 19.54 29.03
CA THR A 49 -0.61 20.41 29.73
C THR A 49 -0.41 21.73 28.97
N PRO A 50 -0.67 22.89 29.58
CA PRO A 50 -0.47 24.19 28.95
C PRO A 50 0.99 24.39 28.53
N LYS A 51 1.24 24.84 27.28
CA LYS A 51 2.59 25.12 26.74
C LYS A 51 3.41 26.09 27.61
N ALA A 52 2.73 26.95 28.38
CA ALA A 52 3.35 27.92 29.28
C ALA A 52 3.95 27.31 30.55
N MET A 53 3.49 26.14 31.00
CA MET A 53 4.00 25.48 32.22
C MET A 53 5.45 24.98 32.07
N ILE A 54 5.90 24.79 30.83
CA ILE A 54 7.22 24.23 30.50
C ILE A 54 8.34 25.30 30.57
N LEU A 55 7.99 26.59 30.65
CA LEU A 55 8.94 27.71 30.52
C LEU A 55 9.46 28.27 31.86
N ARG A 56 8.99 27.77 33.01
CA ARG A 56 9.36 28.28 34.35
C ARG A 56 10.13 27.23 35.17
N ASN A 57 11.42 27.03 34.90
CA ASN A 57 12.35 26.55 35.94
C ASN A 57 13.83 26.76 35.53
N ASP A 58 14.67 27.01 36.53
CA ASP A 58 16.04 27.51 36.43
C ASP A 58 17.00 26.72 35.51
N SER A 59 17.97 27.46 34.97
CA SER A 59 18.87 27.18 33.84
C SER A 59 19.69 25.87 33.91
N ASN A 60 19.83 25.24 35.09
CA ASN A 60 20.58 23.98 35.25
C ASN A 60 19.71 22.71 35.18
N SER A 61 18.39 22.81 35.37
CA SER A 61 17.44 21.69 35.21
C SER A 61 16.82 21.62 33.81
N LEU A 62 17.09 22.62 32.97
CA LEU A 62 16.48 22.81 31.66
C LEU A 62 16.85 21.70 30.65
N SER A 63 18.06 21.13 30.76
CA SER A 63 18.53 20.08 29.84
C SER A 63 17.83 18.74 30.07
N ALA A 64 17.65 18.33 31.33
CA ALA A 64 16.92 17.12 31.69
C ALA A 64 15.43 17.24 31.35
N THR A 65 14.81 18.39 31.64
CA THR A 65 13.41 18.65 31.29
C THR A 65 13.18 18.68 29.78
N LYS A 66 14.10 19.27 29.01
CA LYS A 66 14.06 19.24 27.53
C LYS A 66 14.15 17.83 26.98
N ARG A 67 15.04 16.98 27.52
CA ARG A 67 15.16 15.57 27.12
C ARG A 67 13.89 14.78 27.41
N ASN A 68 13.36 14.91 28.61
CA ASN A 68 12.11 14.25 29.00
C ASN A 68 10.94 14.69 28.12
N MET A 69 10.84 15.99 27.81
CA MET A 69 9.83 16.51 26.90
C MET A 69 10.02 15.98 25.46
N GLN A 70 11.24 15.95 24.96
CA GLN A 70 11.55 15.40 23.64
C GLN A 70 11.24 13.91 23.58
N GLU A 71 11.45 13.17 24.66
CA GLU A 71 11.10 11.76 24.79
C GLU A 71 9.59 11.54 24.84
N ILE A 72 8.84 12.35 25.58
CA ILE A 72 7.36 12.29 25.61
C ILE A 72 6.78 12.57 24.22
N VAL A 73 7.27 13.60 23.52
CA VAL A 73 6.84 13.92 22.15
C VAL A 73 7.21 12.80 21.18
N ARG A 74 8.42 12.24 21.31
CA ARG A 74 8.85 11.08 20.51
C ARG A 74 7.98 9.86 20.76
N ASN A 75 7.71 9.51 22.01
CA ASN A 75 6.87 8.37 22.37
C ASN A 75 5.43 8.55 21.86
N ARG A 76 4.88 9.77 21.95
CA ARG A 76 3.58 10.09 21.35
C ARG A 76 3.60 9.92 19.82
N TYR A 77 4.64 10.42 19.16
CA TYR A 77 4.79 10.26 17.71
C TYR A 77 4.88 8.78 17.33
N VAL A 78 5.68 7.98 18.04
CA VAL A 78 5.81 6.54 17.80
C VAL A 78 4.47 5.83 18.01
N TYR A 79 3.74 6.14 19.07
CA TYR A 79 2.44 5.53 19.34
C TYR A 79 1.39 5.90 18.28
N GLN A 80 1.29 7.19 17.93
CA GLN A 80 0.37 7.65 16.88
C GLN A 80 0.73 7.05 15.52
N LYS A 81 2.03 6.94 15.21
CA LYS A 81 2.51 6.30 13.99
C LYS A 81 2.14 4.82 13.96
N ALA A 82 2.39 4.07 15.03
CA ALA A 82 2.09 2.65 15.11
C ALA A 82 0.57 2.38 14.97
N MET A 83 -0.27 3.17 15.66
CA MET A 83 -1.72 3.01 15.58
C MET A 83 -2.27 3.36 14.18
N LEU A 84 -1.71 4.39 13.52
CA LEU A 84 -2.06 4.73 12.15
C LEU A 84 -1.62 3.65 11.16
N GLU A 85 -0.40 3.12 11.31
CA GLU A 85 0.11 2.02 10.47
C GLU A 85 -0.80 0.79 10.56
N GLU A 86 -1.26 0.42 11.76
CA GLU A 86 -2.17 -0.71 11.97
C GLU A 86 -3.55 -0.46 11.32
N VAL A 87 -4.16 0.71 11.52
CA VAL A 87 -5.48 1.03 10.94
C VAL A 87 -5.41 1.14 9.42
N VAL A 88 -4.37 1.76 8.87
CA VAL A 88 -4.12 1.83 7.42
C VAL A 88 -3.91 0.44 6.85
N TYR A 89 -3.17 -0.43 7.56
CA TYR A 89 -3.01 -1.83 7.18
C TYR A 89 -4.36 -2.56 7.18
N ASN A 90 -5.19 -2.43 8.20
CA ASN A 90 -6.51 -3.07 8.18
C ASN A 90 -7.41 -2.51 7.06
N ILE A 91 -7.49 -1.19 6.86
CA ILE A 91 -8.33 -0.61 5.81
C ILE A 91 -7.90 -1.04 4.42
N LEU A 92 -6.59 -1.09 4.14
CA LEU A 92 -6.06 -1.45 2.83
C LEU A 92 -6.04 -2.96 2.58
N TYR A 93 -5.92 -3.80 3.63
CA TYR A 93 -5.64 -5.22 3.48
C TYR A 93 -6.77 -6.16 3.97
N SER A 94 -7.77 -5.69 4.73
CA SER A 94 -8.87 -6.55 5.26
C SER A 94 -9.76 -7.15 4.15
N ALA A 95 -9.92 -6.48 3.01
CA ALA A 95 -10.61 -7.05 1.85
C ALA A 95 -9.80 -8.17 1.16
N SER A 96 -8.52 -8.31 1.53
CA SER A 96 -7.54 -9.18 0.89
C SER A 96 -7.28 -10.49 1.65
N ASP A 97 -8.08 -10.85 2.66
CA ASP A 97 -7.80 -12.04 3.49
C ASP A 97 -8.10 -13.38 2.82
N LYS A 98 -8.95 -13.39 1.78
CA LYS A 98 -9.18 -14.60 0.98
C LYS A 98 -8.05 -14.79 -0.03
N PRO A 99 -7.54 -16.00 -0.32
CA PRO A 99 -6.58 -16.20 -1.40
C PRO A 99 -7.20 -15.90 -2.78
N LEU A 100 -6.39 -15.42 -3.74
CA LEU A 100 -6.84 -15.02 -5.08
C LEU A 100 -7.75 -16.06 -5.76
N LYS A 101 -7.41 -17.34 -5.61
CA LYS A 101 -8.17 -18.49 -6.13
C LYS A 101 -9.62 -18.55 -5.66
N GLN A 102 -9.88 -18.17 -4.41
CA GLN A 102 -11.23 -18.23 -3.81
C GLN A 102 -12.07 -16.99 -4.14
N ARG A 103 -11.45 -15.90 -4.60
CA ARG A 103 -12.15 -14.66 -4.95
C ARG A 103 -12.69 -14.66 -6.38
N ILE A 104 -12.13 -15.54 -7.23
CA ILE A 104 -12.44 -15.57 -8.66
C ILE A 104 -13.27 -16.81 -8.96
N ASN A 105 -14.42 -16.62 -9.60
CA ASN A 105 -15.11 -17.71 -10.25
C ASN A 105 -14.58 -17.84 -11.68
N PHE A 106 -13.70 -18.82 -11.93
CA PHE A 106 -13.05 -18.99 -13.23
C PHE A 106 -14.02 -19.29 -14.37
N LYS A 107 -15.19 -19.89 -14.08
CA LYS A 107 -16.22 -20.13 -15.10
C LYS A 107 -16.90 -18.84 -15.51
N LEU A 108 -17.20 -17.97 -14.54
CA LEU A 108 -17.81 -16.67 -14.81
C LEU A 108 -16.80 -15.76 -15.52
N LEU A 109 -15.54 -15.75 -15.08
CA LEU A 109 -14.47 -15.00 -15.75
C LEU A 109 -14.32 -15.41 -17.22
N ASP A 110 -14.37 -16.71 -17.53
CA ASP A 110 -14.32 -17.21 -18.90
C ASP A 110 -15.52 -16.71 -19.72
N GLN A 111 -16.73 -16.80 -19.16
CA GLN A 111 -17.94 -16.31 -19.81
C GLN A 111 -17.87 -14.80 -20.08
N ASP A 112 -17.40 -14.01 -19.11
CA ASP A 112 -17.28 -12.56 -19.23
C ASP A 112 -16.24 -12.18 -20.28
N LEU A 113 -15.07 -12.84 -20.28
CA LEU A 113 -14.03 -12.65 -21.31
C LEU A 113 -14.59 -12.94 -22.71
N LYS A 114 -15.29 -14.06 -22.87
CA LYS A 114 -15.92 -14.42 -24.15
C LYS A 114 -16.96 -13.39 -24.60
N ALA A 115 -17.83 -12.96 -23.68
CA ALA A 115 -18.86 -11.97 -23.97
C ALA A 115 -18.25 -10.63 -24.40
N GLU A 116 -17.23 -10.15 -23.68
CA GLU A 116 -16.52 -8.92 -24.01
C GLU A 116 -15.79 -9.03 -25.36
N MET A 117 -15.11 -10.14 -25.64
CA MET A 117 -14.46 -10.35 -26.94
C MET A 117 -15.47 -10.35 -28.08
N MET A 118 -16.58 -11.09 -27.93
CA MET A 118 -17.66 -11.13 -28.93
C MET A 118 -18.28 -9.75 -29.15
N ASN A 119 -18.52 -8.98 -28.09
CA ASN A 119 -19.04 -7.61 -28.17
C ASN A 119 -18.09 -6.67 -28.92
N ASN A 120 -16.77 -6.91 -28.84
CA ASN A 120 -15.76 -6.18 -29.59
C ASN A 120 -15.51 -6.76 -31.00
N GLY A 121 -16.30 -7.75 -31.44
CA GLY A 121 -16.15 -8.38 -32.75
C GLY A 121 -14.96 -9.34 -32.87
N ILE A 122 -14.34 -9.72 -31.75
CA ILE A 122 -13.23 -10.66 -31.68
C ILE A 122 -13.81 -12.06 -31.42
N ASN A 123 -13.86 -12.90 -32.46
CA ASN A 123 -14.38 -14.27 -32.37
C ASN A 123 -13.30 -15.28 -32.76
N ILE A 124 -12.28 -15.39 -31.93
CA ILE A 124 -11.15 -16.32 -32.09
C ILE A 124 -10.92 -17.11 -30.80
N PRO A 125 -10.38 -18.34 -30.89
CA PRO A 125 -10.03 -19.09 -29.70
C PRO A 125 -8.99 -18.32 -28.89
N TYR A 126 -9.22 -18.26 -27.58
CA TYR A 126 -8.32 -17.63 -26.62
C TYR A 126 -8.02 -18.61 -25.50
N HIS A 127 -6.85 -18.45 -24.90
CA HIS A 127 -6.49 -19.11 -23.67
C HIS A 127 -6.15 -18.05 -22.63
N PHE A 128 -6.45 -18.36 -21.38
CA PHE A 128 -6.11 -17.48 -20.28
C PHE A 128 -5.52 -18.21 -19.09
N THR A 129 -4.69 -17.48 -18.36
CA THR A 129 -4.16 -17.87 -17.05
C THR A 129 -4.39 -16.75 -16.06
N VAL A 130 -4.46 -17.12 -14.78
CA VAL A 130 -4.49 -16.17 -13.68
C VAL A 130 -3.23 -16.39 -12.87
N THR A 131 -2.40 -15.35 -12.80
CA THR A 131 -1.14 -15.35 -12.07
C THR A 131 -1.21 -14.37 -10.90
N THR A 132 -0.48 -14.65 -9.82
CA THR A 132 -0.17 -13.62 -8.82
C THR A 132 0.83 -12.62 -9.40
N GLN A 133 0.99 -11.48 -8.73
CA GLN A 133 2.03 -10.51 -9.08
C GLN A 133 3.45 -11.11 -9.08
N ASP A 134 3.69 -12.10 -8.23
CA ASP A 134 4.97 -12.84 -8.18
C ASP A 134 5.17 -13.81 -9.38
N GLY A 135 4.23 -13.85 -10.32
CA GLY A 135 4.27 -14.72 -11.50
C GLY A 135 3.82 -16.16 -11.24
N ARG A 136 3.30 -16.47 -10.04
CA ARG A 136 2.81 -17.82 -9.71
C ARG A 136 1.45 -18.05 -10.35
N GLU A 137 1.31 -19.10 -11.14
CA GLU A 137 0.04 -19.51 -11.72
C GLU A 137 -0.91 -20.02 -10.62
N VAL A 138 -2.08 -19.39 -10.55
CA VAL A 138 -3.18 -19.76 -9.65
C VAL A 138 -4.21 -20.60 -10.39
N TYR A 139 -4.39 -20.32 -11.69
CA TYR A 139 -5.32 -21.02 -12.56
C TYR A 139 -4.88 -20.95 -14.02
N ARG A 140 -5.25 -21.98 -14.77
CA ARG A 140 -5.06 -22.12 -16.20
C ARG A 140 -6.29 -22.83 -16.78
N CYS A 141 -6.74 -22.41 -17.96
CA CYS A 141 -7.83 -23.09 -18.66
C CYS A 141 -7.46 -24.56 -18.97
N PRO A 142 -8.43 -25.51 -18.94
CA PRO A 142 -8.15 -26.94 -19.13
C PRO A 142 -7.55 -27.29 -20.50
N ASP A 143 -7.89 -26.50 -21.51
CA ASP A 143 -7.51 -26.61 -22.91
C ASP A 143 -6.32 -25.73 -23.29
N TYR A 144 -5.56 -25.26 -22.29
CA TYR A 144 -4.46 -24.32 -22.50
C TYR A 144 -3.38 -24.84 -23.46
N VAL A 145 -3.06 -24.02 -24.46
CA VAL A 145 -1.94 -24.19 -25.39
C VAL A 145 -0.99 -23.00 -25.22
N SER A 146 0.33 -23.24 -25.15
CA SER A 146 1.33 -22.15 -25.00
C SER A 146 1.60 -21.39 -26.30
N ASP A 147 1.02 -21.82 -27.41
CA ASP A 147 1.18 -21.17 -28.72
C ASP A 147 0.66 -19.74 -28.66
N GLY A 148 1.51 -18.78 -29.02
CA GLY A 148 1.18 -17.36 -28.96
C GLY A 148 1.30 -16.73 -27.56
N GLU A 149 1.88 -17.43 -26.57
CA GLU A 149 2.16 -16.86 -25.24
C GLU A 149 3.08 -15.62 -25.31
N GLU A 150 3.90 -15.50 -26.36
CA GLU A 150 4.69 -14.28 -26.63
C GLU A 150 3.82 -13.02 -26.81
N ASN A 151 2.59 -13.17 -27.28
CA ASN A 151 1.62 -12.11 -27.54
C ASN A 151 0.50 -12.14 -26.49
N THR A 152 0.89 -12.19 -25.22
CA THR A 152 -0.05 -12.22 -24.09
C THR A 152 -0.48 -10.80 -23.67
N TYR A 153 -1.79 -10.60 -23.58
CA TYR A 153 -2.41 -9.43 -22.99
C TYR A 153 -2.61 -9.64 -21.48
N SER A 154 -2.08 -8.72 -20.67
CA SER A 154 -2.13 -8.81 -19.21
C SER A 154 -3.02 -7.71 -18.63
N GLN A 155 -3.92 -8.08 -17.72
CA GLN A 155 -4.80 -7.13 -17.03
C GLN A 155 -4.89 -7.46 -15.54
N VAL A 156 -4.80 -6.43 -14.70
CA VAL A 156 -5.02 -6.55 -13.25
C VAL A 156 -6.51 -6.76 -12.98
N LEU A 157 -6.85 -7.83 -12.25
CA LEU A 157 -8.23 -8.19 -11.87
C LEU A 157 -8.75 -7.33 -10.72
N PHE A 158 -7.91 -7.05 -9.73
CA PHE A 158 -8.29 -6.29 -8.53
C PHE A 158 -7.33 -5.12 -8.33
N ARG A 159 -7.68 -3.95 -8.87
CA ARG A 159 -6.83 -2.75 -8.80
C ARG A 159 -6.63 -2.20 -7.38
N ASN A 160 -7.57 -2.51 -6.49
CA ASN A 160 -7.55 -2.05 -5.10
C ASN A 160 -6.78 -3.00 -4.18
N ASP A 161 -6.31 -4.14 -4.69
CA ASP A 161 -5.50 -5.04 -3.88
C ASP A 161 -4.10 -4.44 -3.64
N PRO A 162 -3.53 -4.69 -2.46
CA PRO A 162 -2.14 -4.35 -2.19
C PRO A 162 -1.20 -5.14 -3.11
N VAL A 163 -0.06 -4.54 -3.44
CA VAL A 163 0.93 -5.05 -4.39
C VAL A 163 1.28 -6.53 -4.18
N SER A 164 1.44 -6.99 -2.94
CA SER A 164 1.80 -8.39 -2.65
C SER A 164 0.71 -9.42 -2.93
N ARG A 165 -0.55 -9.01 -3.16
CA ARG A 165 -1.70 -9.90 -3.37
C ARG A 165 -2.44 -9.62 -4.67
N MET A 166 -1.90 -8.76 -5.54
CA MET A 166 -2.52 -8.45 -6.82
C MET A 166 -2.58 -9.69 -7.71
N GLY A 167 -3.76 -9.89 -8.32
CA GLY A 167 -4.00 -10.91 -9.33
C GLY A 167 -4.00 -10.31 -10.73
N VAL A 168 -3.33 -10.98 -11.65
CA VAL A 168 -3.24 -10.61 -13.07
C VAL A 168 -3.84 -11.73 -13.90
N VAL A 169 -4.79 -11.38 -14.77
CA VAL A 169 -5.24 -12.28 -15.84
C VAL A 169 -4.38 -12.03 -17.06
N LYS A 170 -3.89 -13.11 -17.64
CA LYS A 170 -3.12 -13.16 -18.87
C LYS A 170 -3.96 -13.87 -19.92
N VAL A 171 -4.12 -13.27 -21.08
CA VAL A 171 -4.92 -13.82 -22.18
C VAL A 171 -4.08 -13.78 -23.44
N HIS A 172 -4.05 -14.89 -24.18
CA HIS A 172 -3.35 -14.96 -25.46
C HIS A 172 -4.18 -15.71 -26.50
N PHE A 173 -3.83 -15.51 -27.76
CA PHE A 173 -4.60 -15.97 -28.91
C PHE A 173 -3.69 -16.78 -29.85
N PRO A 174 -3.80 -18.12 -29.88
CA PRO A 174 -2.95 -18.96 -30.75
C PRO A 174 -3.10 -18.62 -32.24
N GLU A 175 -4.31 -18.27 -32.67
CA GLU A 175 -4.64 -18.01 -34.08
C GLU A 175 -4.60 -16.51 -34.46
N MET A 176 -3.98 -15.66 -33.64
CA MET A 176 -3.95 -14.20 -33.86
C MET A 176 -3.46 -13.82 -35.25
N ASN A 177 -2.37 -14.42 -35.71
CA ASN A 177 -1.79 -14.11 -37.02
C ASN A 177 -2.77 -14.44 -38.16
N ASN A 178 -3.36 -15.63 -38.12
CA ASN A 178 -4.35 -16.07 -39.12
C ASN A 178 -5.58 -15.16 -39.12
N TYR A 179 -6.03 -14.74 -37.94
CA TYR A 179 -7.13 -13.81 -37.79
C TYR A 179 -6.84 -12.44 -38.42
N ILE A 180 -5.67 -11.87 -38.15
CA ILE A 180 -5.25 -10.59 -38.74
C ILE A 180 -5.17 -10.71 -40.27
N PHE A 181 -4.53 -11.76 -40.79
CA PHE A 181 -4.42 -11.98 -42.24
C PHE A 181 -5.78 -12.17 -42.92
N SER A 182 -6.69 -12.92 -42.31
CA SER A 182 -8.04 -13.10 -42.82
C SER A 182 -8.81 -11.77 -42.84
N SER A 183 -8.67 -10.97 -41.78
CA SER A 183 -9.36 -9.68 -41.64
C SER A 183 -8.95 -8.67 -42.72
N ILE A 184 -7.67 -8.65 -43.12
CA ILE A 184 -7.15 -7.72 -44.13
C ILE A 184 -7.07 -8.30 -45.55
N ARG A 185 -7.43 -9.58 -45.76
CA ARG A 185 -7.31 -10.26 -47.06
C ARG A 185 -8.04 -9.52 -48.19
N PHE A 186 -9.18 -8.90 -47.87
CA PHE A 186 -9.95 -8.12 -48.84
C PHE A 186 -9.26 -6.81 -49.26
N MET A 187 -8.32 -6.29 -48.49
CA MET A 187 -7.54 -5.09 -48.83
C MET A 187 -6.33 -5.38 -49.72
N ILE A 188 -5.90 -6.64 -49.83
CA ILE A 188 -4.71 -7.04 -50.61
C ILE A 188 -4.78 -6.52 -52.06
N PRO A 189 -5.90 -6.63 -52.81
CA PRO A 189 -5.98 -6.09 -54.17
C PRO A 189 -5.74 -4.57 -54.23
N SER A 190 -6.27 -3.81 -53.27
CA SER A 190 -6.10 -2.36 -53.19
C SER A 190 -4.66 -1.97 -52.87
N ILE A 191 -3.98 -2.74 -51.99
CA ILE A 191 -2.57 -2.51 -51.64
C ILE A 191 -1.68 -2.76 -52.85
N ILE A 192 -1.90 -3.86 -53.57
CA ILE A 192 -1.15 -4.18 -54.80
C ILE A 192 -1.39 -3.10 -55.86
N PHE A 193 -2.64 -2.68 -56.05
CA PHE A 193 -2.98 -1.61 -56.99
C PHE A 193 -2.27 -0.30 -56.63
N THR A 194 -2.26 0.08 -55.36
CA THR A 194 -1.54 1.26 -54.87
C THR A 194 -0.04 1.16 -55.10
N PHE A 195 0.54 -0.03 -54.91
CA PHE A 195 1.96 -0.29 -55.15
C PHE A 195 2.32 -0.18 -56.64
N VAL A 196 1.49 -0.74 -57.54
CA VAL A 196 1.69 -0.60 -58.99
C VAL A 196 1.57 0.87 -59.41
N LEU A 197 0.58 1.60 -58.90
CA LEU A 197 0.45 3.04 -59.13
C LEU A 197 1.68 3.81 -58.64
N LEU A 198 2.23 3.48 -57.47
CA LEU A 198 3.44 4.09 -56.94
C LEU A 198 4.64 3.87 -57.88
N VAL A 199 4.86 2.62 -58.32
CA VAL A 199 5.98 2.27 -59.20
C VAL A 199 5.84 2.97 -60.57
N THR A 200 4.64 2.95 -61.16
CA THR A 200 4.37 3.62 -62.43
C THR A 200 4.54 5.13 -62.30
N PHE A 201 4.09 5.74 -61.22
CA PHE A 201 4.27 7.17 -60.96
C PHE A 201 5.75 7.57 -60.87
N ILE A 202 6.56 6.80 -60.13
CA ILE A 202 8.02 6.98 -60.07
C ILE A 202 8.64 6.84 -61.47
N PHE A 203 8.25 5.80 -62.20
CA PHE A 203 8.75 5.56 -63.56
C PHE A 203 8.40 6.70 -64.52
N THR A 204 7.17 7.22 -64.47
CA THR A 204 6.74 8.38 -65.26
C THR A 204 7.56 9.62 -64.93
N ILE A 205 7.78 9.91 -63.64
CA ILE A 205 8.62 11.03 -63.21
C ILE A 205 10.05 10.89 -63.74
N VAL A 206 10.68 9.74 -63.53
CA VAL A 206 12.05 9.48 -64.00
C VAL A 206 12.14 9.63 -65.51
N THR A 207 11.18 9.08 -66.26
CA THR A 207 11.15 9.14 -67.72
C THR A 207 11.03 10.59 -68.22
N ILE A 208 10.16 11.40 -67.61
CA ILE A 208 10.00 12.83 -67.95
C ILE A 208 11.28 13.61 -67.67
N PHE A 209 11.90 13.42 -66.50
CA PHE A 209 13.17 14.08 -66.18
C PHE A 209 14.29 13.64 -67.14
N ARG A 210 14.32 12.37 -67.53
CA ARG A 210 15.30 11.85 -68.48
C ARG A 210 15.09 12.41 -69.88
N GLN A 211 13.84 12.51 -70.36
CA GLN A 211 13.52 13.14 -71.64
C GLN A 211 13.88 14.63 -71.67
N LYS A 212 13.60 15.37 -70.59
CA LYS A 212 13.97 16.78 -70.47
C LYS A 212 15.47 17.05 -70.37
N ARG A 213 16.31 16.04 -70.13
CA ARG A 213 17.78 16.17 -70.08
C ARG A 213 18.45 15.95 -71.44
N TYR A 214 17.75 15.30 -72.39
CA TYR A 214 18.26 15.01 -73.73
C TYR A 214 17.65 15.91 -74.83
N SER A 215 16.73 16.80 -74.45
CA SER A 215 16.31 17.96 -75.25
C SER A 215 16.98 19.22 -74.69
#